data_AF-A0A2M9P7M3-F1
#
_entry.id   AF-A0A2M9P7M3-F1
#
_cell.length_a   1.000
_cell.length_b   1.000
_cell.length_c   1.000
_cell.angle_alpha   90.00
_cell.angle_beta   90.00
_cell.angle_gamma   90.00
#
_symmetry.space_group_name_H-M   'P 1'
#
loop_
_entity.id
_entity.type
_entity.pdbx_description
1 polymer ?
#
loop_
_entity_poly.entity_id
_entity_poly.type
_entity_poly.pdbx_seq_one_letter_code
_entity_poly.pdbx_strand_id
1 'polypeptide(L)'
;YALWSRIDTEPERYLGFEKWWGGHVTLNAEEMQWIVDELFVGNRLASGDIRTSDGTVVDLRNIRSPIVVFCSRGDNITPPQQALDWILDLYDSVDDIRAHGQTIVYAIHDHIGHLGIFVSAGVARKEHEEFASNIDLIDVLPPGLYQATFTPKAEAEVGADLVAGDWVMRCEARTLDDIRALGGNDLADERRFD
;
A
#
# COMPACT_ATOMS: atom_id res chain seq x y z
N TYR A 1 -10.79 15.34 16.12
CA TYR A 1 -12.08 15.77 15.55
C TYR A 1 -12.35 17.23 15.87
N ALA A 2 -12.96 17.98 14.93
CA ALA A 2 -13.31 19.40 15.10
C ALA A 2 -14.79 19.64 15.41
N LEU A 3 -15.56 18.58 15.71
CA LEU A 3 -17.01 18.64 15.90
C LEU A 3 -17.43 19.71 16.92
N TRP A 4 -16.77 19.74 18.07
CA TRP A 4 -17.08 20.68 19.15
C TRP A 4 -16.62 22.11 18.85
N SER A 5 -15.64 22.30 17.96
CA SER A 5 -15.15 23.63 17.58
C SER A 5 -15.84 24.20 16.34
N ARG A 6 -16.59 23.39 15.57
CA ARG A 6 -17.28 23.78 14.32
C ARG A 6 -18.66 23.12 14.22
N ILE A 7 -19.49 23.33 15.24
CA ILE A 7 -20.79 22.65 15.39
C ILE A 7 -21.80 22.97 14.28
N ASP A 8 -21.70 24.12 13.61
CA ASP A 8 -22.63 24.48 12.53
C ASP A 8 -22.33 23.76 11.21
N THR A 9 -21.15 23.17 11.06
CA THR A 9 -20.67 22.60 9.76
C THR A 9 -20.23 21.14 9.84
N GLU A 10 -19.80 20.67 11.01
CA GLU A 10 -19.28 19.31 11.19
C GLU A 10 -20.33 18.20 11.48
N PRO A 11 -21.58 18.45 11.94
CA PRO A 11 -22.49 17.37 12.32
C PRO A 11 -22.81 16.37 11.21
N GLU A 12 -23.07 16.83 9.99
CA GLU A 12 -23.43 15.95 8.86
C GLU A 12 -22.26 15.03 8.48
N ARG A 13 -21.06 15.60 8.36
CA ARG A 13 -19.82 14.84 8.10
C ARG A 13 -19.54 13.83 9.20
N TYR A 14 -19.70 14.22 10.47
CA TYR A 14 -19.49 13.35 11.62
C TYR A 14 -20.47 12.19 11.63
N LEU A 15 -21.77 12.45 11.48
CA LEU A 15 -22.80 11.40 11.45
C LEU A 15 -22.63 10.46 10.25
N GLY A 16 -22.23 10.98 9.09
CA GLY A 16 -21.90 10.16 7.93
C GLY A 16 -20.73 9.21 8.22
N PHE A 17 -19.68 9.72 8.84
CA PHE A 17 -18.54 8.91 9.27
C PHE A 17 -18.95 7.84 10.30
N GLU A 18 -19.67 8.21 11.36
CA GLU A 18 -20.12 7.27 12.40
C GLU A 18 -21.03 6.16 11.83
N LYS A 19 -21.89 6.48 10.87
CA LYS A 19 -22.73 5.48 10.19
C LYS A 19 -21.90 4.50 9.35
N TRP A 20 -20.88 5.00 8.66
CA TRP A 20 -19.98 4.15 7.87
C TRP A 20 -19.10 3.29 8.77
N TRP A 21 -18.47 3.91 9.77
CA TRP A 21 -17.57 3.24 10.73
C TRP A 21 -18.29 2.24 11.63
N GLY A 22 -19.52 2.57 12.07
CA GLY A 22 -20.37 1.70 12.86
C GLY A 22 -21.16 0.68 12.02
N GLY A 23 -20.90 0.59 10.72
CA GLY A 23 -21.50 -0.42 9.85
C GLY A 23 -21.03 -1.82 10.23
N HIS A 24 -21.96 -2.77 10.33
CA HIS A 24 -21.61 -4.16 10.62
C HIS A 24 -21.16 -4.88 9.35
N VAL A 25 -20.03 -5.58 9.43
CA VAL A 25 -19.59 -6.56 8.43
C VAL A 25 -19.96 -7.94 8.96
N THR A 26 -20.58 -8.77 8.12
CA THR A 26 -20.93 -10.15 8.48
C THR A 26 -19.82 -11.08 8.02
N LEU A 27 -19.12 -11.67 8.98
CA LEU A 27 -18.21 -12.80 8.79
C LEU A 27 -18.68 -13.94 9.70
N ASN A 28 -18.53 -15.18 9.26
CA ASN A 28 -18.78 -16.35 10.10
C ASN A 28 -17.53 -16.67 10.95
N ALA A 29 -17.68 -17.57 11.93
CA ALA A 29 -16.59 -17.91 12.84
C ALA A 29 -15.40 -18.57 12.12
N GLU A 30 -15.64 -19.39 11.11
CA GLU A 30 -14.59 -20.07 10.34
C GLU A 30 -13.79 -19.06 9.50
N GLU A 31 -14.45 -18.08 8.89
CA GLU A 31 -13.79 -16.99 8.13
C GLU A 31 -12.91 -16.14 9.04
N MET A 32 -13.42 -15.75 10.22
CA MET A 32 -12.64 -14.95 11.17
C MET A 32 -11.41 -15.72 11.68
N GLN A 33 -11.60 -16.99 12.05
CA GLN A 33 -10.51 -17.84 12.52
C GLN A 33 -9.45 -18.03 11.44
N TRP A 34 -9.88 -18.29 10.20
CA TRP A 34 -8.97 -18.43 9.06
C TRP A 34 -8.15 -17.16 8.82
N ILE A 35 -8.77 -15.98 8.86
CA ILE A 35 -8.06 -14.70 8.71
C ILE A 35 -7.00 -14.55 9.79
N VAL A 36 -7.33 -14.84 11.05
CA VAL A 36 -6.40 -14.71 12.18
C VAL A 36 -5.24 -15.70 12.04
N ASP A 37 -5.54 -16.98 11.84
CA ASP A 37 -4.54 -18.06 11.82
C ASP A 37 -3.60 -17.93 10.62
N GLU A 38 -4.16 -17.69 9.44
CA GLU A 38 -3.40 -17.73 8.19
C GLU A 38 -2.71 -16.39 7.90
N LEU A 39 -3.32 -15.25 8.21
CA LEU A 39 -2.80 -13.94 7.82
C LEU A 39 -2.08 -13.20 8.97
N PHE A 40 -2.65 -13.20 10.18
CA PHE A 40 -2.11 -12.40 11.30
C PHE A 40 -1.07 -13.14 12.13
N VAL A 41 -1.26 -14.44 12.37
CA VAL A 41 -0.33 -15.25 13.16
C VAL A 41 0.70 -15.90 12.25
N GLY A 42 0.26 -16.64 11.23
CA GLY A 42 1.19 -17.44 10.41
C GLY A 42 1.85 -16.72 9.23
N ASN A 43 1.47 -15.47 8.91
CA ASN A 43 1.92 -14.71 7.73
C ASN A 43 1.95 -15.55 6.42
N ARG A 44 0.99 -16.48 6.27
CA ARG A 44 1.07 -17.55 5.26
C ARG A 44 0.85 -17.08 3.82
N LEU A 45 0.33 -15.85 3.67
CA LEU A 45 0.21 -15.20 2.37
C LEU A 45 1.58 -14.81 1.81
N ALA A 46 2.46 -14.26 2.66
CA ALA A 46 3.80 -13.87 2.26
C ALA A 46 4.73 -15.10 2.16
N SER A 47 4.52 -16.16 2.94
CA SER A 47 5.33 -17.38 2.84
C SER A 47 4.92 -18.33 1.69
N GLY A 48 3.79 -18.08 1.02
CA GLY A 48 3.27 -18.94 -0.05
C GLY A 48 2.66 -20.26 0.45
N ASP A 49 2.22 -20.30 1.72
CA ASP A 49 1.68 -21.51 2.36
C ASP A 49 0.15 -21.62 2.26
N ILE A 50 -0.53 -20.59 1.75
CA ILE A 50 -1.97 -20.62 1.52
C ILE A 50 -2.30 -21.49 0.30
N ARG A 51 -3.27 -22.39 0.48
CA ARG A 51 -3.84 -23.20 -0.60
C ARG A 51 -5.33 -22.96 -0.74
N THR A 52 -5.79 -22.80 -1.97
CA THR A 52 -7.21 -22.78 -2.31
C THR A 52 -7.83 -24.17 -2.17
N SER A 53 -9.16 -24.26 -2.21
CA SER A 53 -9.90 -25.51 -2.07
C SER A 53 -9.60 -26.55 -3.18
N ASP A 54 -9.12 -26.10 -4.34
CA ASP A 54 -8.67 -26.96 -5.44
C ASP A 54 -7.17 -27.31 -5.38
N GLY A 55 -6.47 -26.88 -4.34
CA GLY A 55 -5.06 -27.17 -4.09
C GLY A 55 -4.07 -26.20 -4.75
N THR A 56 -4.55 -25.15 -5.42
CA THR A 56 -3.68 -24.11 -5.98
C THR A 56 -2.96 -23.35 -4.86
N VAL A 57 -1.64 -23.21 -4.99
CA VAL A 57 -0.83 -22.43 -4.06
C VAL A 57 -0.96 -20.95 -4.39
N VAL A 58 -1.28 -20.13 -3.38
CA VAL A 58 -1.28 -18.67 -3.50
C VAL A 58 0.15 -18.18 -3.31
N ASP A 59 0.78 -17.77 -4.40
CA ASP A 59 2.14 -17.20 -4.40
C ASP A 59 2.10 -15.83 -5.08
N LEU A 60 2.40 -14.77 -4.34
CA LEU A 60 2.41 -13.39 -4.86
C LEU A 60 3.42 -13.20 -6.00
N ARG A 61 4.44 -14.07 -6.11
CA ARG A 61 5.40 -14.06 -7.21
C ARG A 61 4.80 -14.46 -8.56
N ASN A 62 3.59 -15.03 -8.55
CA ASN A 62 2.85 -15.37 -9.76
C ASN A 62 2.08 -14.18 -10.35
N ILE A 63 1.99 -13.03 -9.66
CA ILE A 63 1.34 -11.83 -10.18
C ILE A 63 2.16 -11.28 -11.36
N ARG A 64 1.52 -11.15 -12.53
CA ARG A 64 2.16 -10.68 -13.77
C ARG A 64 1.90 -9.22 -14.11
N SER A 65 0.90 -8.62 -13.48
CA SER A 65 0.64 -7.18 -13.58
C SER A 65 1.53 -6.40 -12.61
N PRO A 66 1.80 -5.11 -12.87
CA PRO A 66 2.47 -4.27 -11.90
C PRO A 66 1.74 -4.25 -10.56
N ILE A 67 2.48 -4.41 -9.47
CA ILE A 67 1.96 -4.30 -8.10
C ILE A 67 2.18 -2.86 -7.64
N VAL A 68 1.10 -2.15 -7.32
CA VAL A 68 1.15 -0.77 -6.84
C VAL A 68 0.76 -0.73 -5.36
N VAL A 69 1.66 -0.24 -4.51
CA VAL A 69 1.45 -0.11 -3.07
C VAL A 69 1.42 1.36 -2.69
N PHE A 70 0.38 1.79 -1.99
CA PHE A 70 0.29 3.13 -1.42
C PHE A 70 0.21 3.03 0.10
N CYS A 71 1.16 3.66 0.78
CA CYS A 71 1.21 3.71 2.24
C CYS A 71 1.57 5.12 2.71
N SER A 72 1.48 5.35 4.03
CA SER A 72 1.72 6.68 4.59
C SER A 72 2.46 6.61 5.91
N ARG A 73 3.43 7.51 6.12
CA ARG A 73 4.10 7.71 7.42
C ARG A 73 3.16 8.20 8.52
N GLY A 74 2.01 8.76 8.13
CA GLY A 74 0.95 9.11 9.09
C GLY A 74 0.06 7.92 9.50
N ASP A 75 0.19 6.75 8.87
CA ASP A 75 -0.58 5.57 9.20
C ASP A 75 -0.02 4.88 10.45
N ASN A 76 -0.83 4.79 11.50
CA ASN A 76 -0.47 4.12 12.76
C ASN A 76 -1.08 2.71 12.89
N ILE A 77 -1.82 2.23 11.88
CA ILE A 77 -2.45 0.91 11.83
C ILE A 77 -1.60 -0.02 10.94
N THR A 78 -1.24 0.45 9.75
CA THR A 78 -0.39 -0.27 8.78
C THR A 78 0.68 0.68 8.23
N PRO A 79 1.69 1.05 9.04
CA PRO A 79 2.74 1.99 8.62
C PRO A 79 3.58 1.44 7.45
N PRO A 80 4.39 2.27 6.76
CA PRO A 80 5.07 1.89 5.52
C PRO A 80 5.90 0.61 5.61
N GLN A 81 6.58 0.39 6.74
CA GLN A 81 7.31 -0.86 6.99
C GLN A 81 6.38 -2.08 6.91
N GLN A 82 5.25 -2.07 7.61
CA GLN A 82 4.30 -3.21 7.61
C GLN A 82 3.65 -3.40 6.24
N ALA A 83 3.37 -2.31 5.51
CA ALA A 83 2.76 -2.38 4.18
C ALA A 83 3.70 -2.94 3.10
N LEU A 84 5.03 -2.89 3.32
CA LEU A 84 6.05 -3.24 2.32
C LEU A 84 6.91 -4.44 2.73
N ASP A 85 6.85 -4.90 3.98
CA ASP A 85 7.72 -5.96 4.51
C ASP A 85 7.58 -7.30 3.78
N TRP A 86 6.39 -7.59 3.24
CA TRP A 86 6.15 -8.80 2.44
C TRP A 86 7.12 -8.93 1.24
N ILE A 87 7.69 -7.82 0.76
CA ILE A 87 8.72 -7.82 -0.30
C ILE A 87 10.01 -8.44 0.25
N LEU A 88 10.37 -8.15 1.50
CA LEU A 88 11.55 -8.72 2.15
C LEU A 88 11.35 -10.20 2.50
N ASP A 89 10.11 -10.62 2.76
CA ASP A 89 9.78 -12.03 3.00
C ASP A 89 9.90 -12.88 1.72
N LEU A 90 9.56 -12.32 0.56
CA LEU A 90 9.46 -13.06 -0.70
C LEU A 90 10.72 -13.07 -1.55
N TYR A 91 11.55 -12.03 -1.46
CA TYR A 91 12.66 -11.82 -2.39
C TYR A 91 13.98 -11.59 -1.65
N ASP A 92 15.01 -12.29 -2.10
CA ASP A 92 16.39 -12.11 -1.58
C ASP A 92 17.05 -10.84 -2.16
N SER A 93 16.63 -10.41 -3.35
CA SER A 93 17.19 -9.25 -4.06
C SER A 93 16.24 -8.67 -5.11
N VAL A 94 16.57 -7.48 -5.62
CA VAL A 94 15.85 -6.89 -6.78
C VAL A 94 16.04 -7.74 -8.04
N ASP A 95 17.15 -8.47 -8.17
CA ASP A 95 17.36 -9.39 -9.29
C ASP A 95 16.43 -10.60 -9.21
N ASP A 96 16.00 -11.00 -8.01
CA ASP A 96 14.98 -12.03 -7.83
C ASP A 96 13.59 -11.55 -8.26
N ILE A 97 13.22 -10.30 -7.91
CA ILE A 97 12.01 -9.62 -8.43
C ILE A 97 12.03 -9.61 -9.97
N ARG A 98 13.19 -9.26 -10.56
CA ARG A 98 13.38 -9.25 -12.03
C ARG A 98 13.30 -10.64 -12.64
N ALA A 99 13.86 -11.66 -11.99
CA ALA A 99 13.80 -13.04 -12.45
C ALA A 99 12.36 -13.57 -12.51
N HIS A 100 11.51 -13.11 -11.59
CA HIS A 100 10.07 -13.38 -11.60
C HIS A 100 9.31 -12.51 -12.61
N GLY A 101 9.97 -11.54 -13.26
CA GLY A 101 9.37 -10.64 -14.24
C GLY A 101 8.39 -9.64 -13.62
N GLN A 102 8.54 -9.33 -12.33
CA GLN A 102 7.60 -8.49 -11.60
C GLN A 102 8.04 -7.03 -11.55
N THR A 103 7.06 -6.14 -11.62
CA THR A 103 7.23 -4.70 -11.44
C THR A 103 6.49 -4.31 -10.17
N ILE A 104 7.22 -3.82 -9.17
CA ILE A 104 6.65 -3.36 -7.90
C ILE A 104 6.90 -1.87 -7.78
N VAL A 105 5.84 -1.09 -7.64
CA VAL A 105 5.88 0.36 -7.47
C VAL A 105 5.24 0.73 -6.15
N TYR A 106 5.93 1.48 -5.30
CA TYR A 106 5.36 1.97 -4.05
C TYR A 106 5.43 3.49 -3.93
N ALA A 107 4.42 4.10 -3.29
CA ALA A 107 4.44 5.50 -2.89
C ALA A 107 4.23 5.63 -1.37
N ILE A 108 4.96 6.55 -0.76
CA ILE A 108 4.87 6.85 0.67
C ILE A 108 4.42 8.30 0.82
N HIS A 109 3.21 8.49 1.35
CA HIS A 109 2.73 9.81 1.74
C HIS A 109 3.27 10.21 3.13
N ASP A 110 3.55 11.49 3.37
CA ASP A 110 4.25 11.91 4.59
C ASP A 110 3.39 12.00 5.86
N HIS A 111 2.12 12.41 5.74
CA HIS A 111 1.34 12.83 6.91
C HIS A 111 -0.06 12.23 7.05
N ILE A 112 -0.51 11.43 6.09
CA ILE A 112 -1.92 11.01 6.05
C ILE A 112 -2.14 9.81 6.96
N GLY A 113 -3.14 9.87 7.83
CA GLY A 113 -3.52 8.73 8.65
C GLY A 113 -4.18 7.61 7.84
N HIS A 114 -4.27 6.39 8.42
CA HIS A 114 -4.85 5.20 7.79
C HIS A 114 -6.16 5.49 7.05
N LEU A 115 -7.14 6.09 7.74
CA LEU A 115 -8.43 6.43 7.15
C LEU A 115 -8.31 7.48 6.05
N GLY A 116 -7.36 8.42 6.18
CA GLY A 116 -7.13 9.41 5.15
C GLY A 116 -6.63 8.80 3.83
N ILE A 117 -5.99 7.63 3.87
CA ILE A 117 -5.59 6.89 2.66
C ILE A 117 -6.82 6.41 1.88
N PHE A 118 -7.83 5.86 2.56
CA PHE A 118 -8.94 5.16 1.91
C PHE A 118 -10.25 5.97 1.79
N VAL A 119 -10.54 6.84 2.77
CA VAL A 119 -11.86 7.51 2.87
C VAL A 119 -11.80 9.03 2.75
N SER A 120 -10.63 9.65 2.75
CA SER A 120 -10.54 11.09 2.50
C SER A 120 -10.76 11.35 1.02
N ALA A 121 -11.95 11.84 0.65
CA ALA A 121 -12.31 12.11 -0.73
C ALA A 121 -11.31 13.03 -1.45
N GLY A 122 -10.64 13.96 -0.74
CA GLY A 122 -9.63 14.83 -1.34
C GLY A 122 -8.30 14.13 -1.61
N VAL A 123 -7.86 13.29 -0.68
CA VAL A 123 -6.60 12.53 -0.79
C VAL A 123 -6.78 11.38 -1.77
N ALA A 124 -7.81 10.57 -1.55
CA ALA A 124 -8.13 9.45 -2.41
C ALA A 124 -8.33 9.92 -3.85
N ARG A 125 -8.98 11.08 -4.07
CA ARG A 125 -9.10 11.64 -5.42
C ARG A 125 -7.76 12.08 -6.00
N LYS A 126 -6.96 12.86 -5.27
CA LYS A 126 -5.63 13.29 -5.75
C LYS A 126 -4.75 12.09 -6.08
N GLU A 127 -4.50 11.22 -5.12
CA GLU A 127 -3.57 10.10 -5.29
C GLU A 127 -4.10 9.09 -6.32
N HIS A 128 -5.41 8.83 -6.36
CA HIS A 128 -6.01 7.99 -7.41
C HIS A 128 -5.92 8.64 -8.79
N GLU A 129 -6.16 9.95 -8.93
CA GLU A 129 -6.01 10.67 -10.20
C GLU A 129 -4.56 10.64 -10.67
N GLU A 130 -3.59 10.81 -9.77
CA GLU A 130 -2.17 10.78 -10.12
C GLU A 130 -1.71 9.38 -10.54
N PHE A 131 -2.12 8.31 -9.83
CA PHE A 131 -1.81 6.94 -10.25
C PHE A 131 -2.56 6.54 -11.53
N ALA A 132 -3.85 6.87 -11.65
CA ALA A 132 -4.65 6.55 -12.83
C ALA A 132 -4.13 7.27 -14.07
N SER A 133 -3.69 8.51 -13.94
CA SER A 133 -3.13 9.30 -15.06
C SER A 133 -1.73 8.81 -15.47
N ASN A 134 -1.05 8.04 -14.62
CA ASN A 134 0.27 7.48 -14.88
C ASN A 134 0.27 5.94 -15.00
N ILE A 135 -0.91 5.31 -15.16
CA ILE A 135 -1.01 3.85 -15.22
C ILE A 135 -0.26 3.28 -16.44
N ASP A 136 -0.32 3.98 -17.58
CA ASP A 136 0.41 3.60 -18.80
C ASP A 136 1.93 3.64 -18.59
N LEU A 137 2.42 4.60 -17.80
CA LEU A 137 3.84 4.68 -17.44
C LEU A 137 4.24 3.48 -16.57
N ILE A 138 3.41 3.13 -15.59
CA ILE A 138 3.67 2.00 -14.68
C ILE A 138 3.65 0.68 -15.47
N ASP A 139 2.73 0.52 -16.43
CA ASP A 139 2.57 -0.70 -17.22
C ASP A 139 3.78 -0.99 -18.13
N VAL A 140 4.52 0.04 -18.55
CA VAL A 140 5.72 -0.11 -19.39
C VAL A 140 7.04 -0.13 -18.62
N LEU A 141 7.00 -0.02 -17.28
CA LEU A 141 8.23 -0.13 -16.48
C LEU A 141 8.82 -1.53 -16.59
N PRO A 142 10.15 -1.65 -16.77
CA PRO A 142 10.79 -2.95 -16.75
C PRO A 142 10.71 -3.56 -15.34
N PRO A 143 10.76 -4.90 -15.22
CA PRO A 143 10.76 -5.58 -13.93
C PRO A 143 11.76 -4.99 -12.94
N GLY A 144 11.36 -4.87 -11.68
CA GLY A 144 12.15 -4.27 -10.62
C GLY A 144 11.31 -3.64 -9.51
N LEU A 145 12.00 -2.98 -8.59
CA LEU A 145 11.43 -2.25 -7.46
C LEU A 145 11.61 -0.74 -7.66
N TYR A 146 10.52 0.01 -7.56
CA TYR A 146 10.49 1.44 -7.78
C TYR A 146 9.73 2.19 -6.70
N GLN A 147 10.22 3.35 -6.32
CA GLN A 147 9.45 4.32 -5.56
C GLN A 147 8.86 5.37 -6.51
N ALA A 148 7.54 5.51 -6.48
CA ALA A 148 6.85 6.63 -7.10
C ALA A 148 6.98 7.87 -6.21
N THR A 149 7.56 8.93 -6.76
CA THR A 149 7.63 10.26 -6.15
C THR A 149 6.84 11.25 -6.99
N PHE A 150 6.10 12.15 -6.32
CA PHE A 150 5.26 13.15 -6.97
C PHE A 150 5.83 14.54 -6.68
N THR A 151 6.13 15.28 -7.73
CA THR A 151 6.65 16.66 -7.63
C THR A 151 5.66 17.63 -8.24
N PRO A 152 5.40 18.81 -7.64
CA PRO A 152 4.54 19.81 -8.27
C PRO A 152 5.07 20.18 -9.66
N LYS A 153 4.19 20.32 -10.64
CA LYS A 153 4.54 20.66 -12.03
C LYS A 153 5.33 21.97 -12.13
N ALA A 154 5.04 22.94 -11.26
CA ALA A 154 5.77 24.20 -11.17
C ALA A 154 7.24 24.05 -10.77
N GLU A 155 7.60 22.93 -10.14
CA GLU A 155 8.94 22.62 -9.66
C GLU A 155 9.66 21.56 -10.53
N ALA A 156 8.96 21.01 -11.55
CA ALA A 156 9.51 20.00 -12.42
C ALA A 156 10.34 20.61 -13.56
N GLU A 157 11.65 20.32 -13.59
CA GLU A 157 12.57 20.87 -14.59
C GLU A 157 12.40 20.30 -16.02
N VAL A 158 11.81 19.10 -16.16
CA VAL A 158 11.72 18.36 -17.44
C VAL A 158 10.36 17.68 -17.56
N GLY A 159 9.72 17.79 -18.74
CA GLY A 159 8.50 17.04 -19.08
C GLY A 159 7.20 17.59 -18.49
N ALA A 160 7.25 18.71 -17.76
CA ALA A 160 6.09 19.36 -17.14
C ALA A 160 4.92 19.56 -18.12
N ASP A 161 5.22 20.01 -19.34
CA ASP A 161 4.21 20.29 -20.38
C ASP A 161 3.52 19.04 -20.95
N LEU A 162 4.07 17.85 -20.72
CA LEU A 162 3.57 16.59 -21.24
C LEU A 162 2.68 15.83 -20.24
N VAL A 163 2.63 16.27 -18.99
CA VAL A 163 1.83 15.63 -17.93
C VAL A 163 0.46 16.30 -17.82
N ALA A 164 -0.58 15.48 -17.88
CA ALA A 164 -1.95 15.88 -17.55
C ALA A 164 -2.09 15.88 -16.01
N GLY A 165 -2.17 17.07 -15.41
CA GLY A 165 -2.29 17.24 -13.95
C GLY A 165 -1.36 18.32 -13.38
N ASP A 166 -1.44 18.48 -12.06
CA ASP A 166 -0.63 19.43 -11.29
C ASP A 166 0.66 18.82 -10.73
N TRP A 167 0.82 17.49 -10.84
CA TRP A 167 1.98 16.75 -10.33
C TRP A 167 2.65 15.92 -11.43
N VAL A 168 3.96 15.79 -11.31
CA VAL A 168 4.80 14.96 -12.18
C VAL A 168 5.26 13.76 -11.36
N MET A 169 4.82 12.58 -11.77
CA MET A 169 5.26 11.30 -11.21
C MET A 169 6.63 10.92 -11.75
N ARG A 170 7.52 10.45 -10.87
CA ARG A 170 8.79 9.82 -11.22
C ARG A 170 8.90 8.47 -10.54
N CYS A 171 9.38 7.48 -11.27
CA CYS A 171 9.66 6.15 -10.74
C CYS A 171 11.15 6.01 -10.52
N GLU A 172 11.58 6.10 -9.28
CA GLU A 172 12.99 5.96 -8.90
C GLU A 172 13.28 4.50 -8.58
N ALA A 173 14.31 3.91 -9.21
CA ALA A 173 14.73 2.56 -8.88
C ALA A 173 15.20 2.48 -7.41
N ARG A 174 14.84 1.39 -6.75
CA ARG A 174 15.15 1.13 -5.34
C ARG A 174 15.73 -0.25 -5.15
N THR A 175 16.26 -0.47 -3.96
CA THR A 175 16.83 -1.72 -3.47
C THR A 175 16.03 -2.21 -2.27
N LEU A 176 16.25 -3.47 -1.86
CA LEU A 176 15.65 -3.99 -0.63
C LEU A 176 16.16 -3.26 0.62
N ASP A 177 17.34 -2.64 0.56
CA ASP A 177 17.85 -1.83 1.67
C ASP A 177 17.01 -0.57 1.91
N ASP A 178 16.40 -0.01 0.86
CA ASP A 178 15.48 1.12 1.01
C ASP A 178 14.21 0.72 1.78
N ILE A 179 13.74 -0.52 1.61
CA ILE A 179 12.60 -1.07 2.39
C ILE A 179 13.04 -1.33 3.82
N ARG A 180 14.19 -1.99 4.04
CA ARG A 180 14.75 -2.23 5.39
C ARG A 180 14.99 -0.93 6.16
N ALA A 181 15.35 0.15 5.48
CA ALA A 181 15.56 1.47 6.10
C ALA A 181 14.26 2.10 6.67
N LEU A 182 13.07 1.60 6.30
CA LEU A 182 11.80 2.00 6.90
C LEU A 182 11.64 1.48 8.34
N GLY A 183 12.50 0.55 8.77
CA GLY A 183 12.39 -0.15 10.04
C GLY A 183 11.52 -1.40 9.95
N GLY A 184 11.28 -2.04 11.08
CA GLY A 184 10.51 -3.28 11.16
C GLY A 184 10.65 -3.93 12.53
N ASN A 185 9.94 -5.03 12.74
CA ASN A 185 10.16 -5.85 13.92
C ASN A 185 11.53 -6.53 13.84
N ASP A 186 12.17 -6.73 14.98
CA ASP A 186 13.35 -7.58 15.02
C ASP A 186 12.95 -9.06 15.04
N LEU A 187 13.93 -9.94 14.79
CA LEU A 187 13.71 -11.40 14.82
C LEU A 187 13.20 -11.92 16.17
N ALA A 188 13.33 -11.17 17.26
CA ALA A 188 12.83 -11.58 18.57
C ALA A 188 11.35 -11.21 18.76
N ASP A 189 10.91 -10.09 18.17
CA ASP A 189 9.51 -9.71 18.10
C ASP A 189 8.73 -10.64 17.16
N GLU A 190 9.28 -11.00 15.98
CA GLU A 190 8.67 -11.95 15.03
C GLU A 190 8.38 -13.32 15.68
N ARG A 191 9.34 -13.87 16.43
CA ARG A 191 9.18 -15.16 17.13
C ARG A 191 8.06 -15.21 18.17
N ARG A 192 7.45 -14.07 18.53
CA ARG A 192 6.29 -14.08 19.44
C ARG A 192 5.01 -14.50 18.72
N PHE A 193 5.03 -14.55 17.39
CA PHE A 193 3.91 -14.88 16.54
C PHE A 193 4.06 -16.23 15.82
N ASP A 194 5.24 -16.87 15.90
CA ASP A 194 5.50 -18.26 15.50
C ASP A 194 4.94 -19.30 16.49
#